data_AF-A0AAP6A7N7-F1
#
_entry.id   AF-A0AAP6A7N7-F1
#
_cell.length_a   1.000
_cell.length_b   1.000
_cell.length_c   1.000
_cell.angle_alpha   90.00
_cell.angle_beta   90.00
_cell.angle_gamma   90.00
#
_symmetry.space_group_name_H-M   'P 1'
#
loop_
_entity.id
_entity.type
_entity.pdbx_description
1 polymer ?
#
loop_
_entity_poly.entity_id
_entity_poly.type
_entity_poly.pdbx_seq_one_letter_code
_entity_poly.pdbx_strand_id
1 'polypeptide(L)' 'MDNDVLAYRVLLEKRKENAPFWEKKVLTVEEAAEYTGIGRTKIRQIIMRGDCPFAVTNGVQVCVIRDKFIDYLDKQFSI' A
#
# COMPACT_ATOMS: atom_id res chain seq x y z
N MET A 1 -15.91 -29.68 -12.82
CA MET A 1 -15.42 -28.68 -13.79
C MET A 1 -15.58 -27.28 -13.23
N ASP A 2 -16.79 -26.73 -13.06
CA ASP A 2 -16.95 -25.35 -12.53
C ASP A 2 -16.63 -25.20 -11.03
N ASN A 3 -16.90 -26.24 -10.24
CA ASN A 3 -16.72 -26.21 -8.78
C ASN A 3 -15.24 -26.19 -8.35
N ASP A 4 -14.38 -26.90 -9.09
CA ASP A 4 -12.94 -26.94 -8.83
C ASP A 4 -12.30 -25.59 -9.15
N VAL A 5 -12.71 -24.95 -10.26
CA VAL A 5 -12.24 -23.60 -10.64
C VAL A 5 -12.65 -22.57 -9.59
N LEU A 6 -13.88 -22.67 -9.06
CA LEU A 6 -14.35 -21.80 -7.99
C LEU A 6 -13.53 -21.99 -6.70
N ALA A 7 -13.28 -23.24 -6.31
CA ALA A 7 -12.47 -23.57 -5.14
C ALA A 7 -11.03 -23.04 -5.25
N TYR A 8 -10.41 -23.13 -6.44
CA TYR A 8 -9.09 -22.55 -6.70
C TYR A 8 -9.06 -21.03 -6.58
N ARG A 9 -10.10 -20.32 -7.05
CA ARG A 9 -10.20 -18.85 -6.88
C ARG A 9 -10.30 -18.46 -5.41
N VAL A 10 -11.14 -19.14 -4.64
CA VAL A 10 -11.30 -18.89 -3.20
C VAL A 10 -10.01 -19.15 -2.43
N LEU A 11 -9.27 -20.22 -2.77
CA LEU A 11 -7.96 -20.50 -2.17
C LEU A 11 -6.93 -19.41 -2.48
N LEU A 12 -6.92 -18.87 -3.70
CA LEU A 12 -6.03 -17.78 -4.09
C LEU A 12 -6.37 -16.47 -3.36
N GLU A 13 -7.66 -16.17 -3.19
CA GLU A 13 -8.12 -15.02 -2.39
C GLU A 13 -7.71 -15.17 -0.92
N LYS A 14 -7.94 -16.35 -0.33
CA LYS A 14 -7.57 -16.63 1.06
C LYS A 14 -6.06 -16.55 1.30
N ARG A 15 -5.23 -16.92 0.30
CA ARG A 15 -3.77 -16.72 0.36
C ARG A 15 -3.37 -15.25 0.30
N LYS A 16 -4.07 -14.44 -0.52
CA LYS A 16 -3.83 -12.99 -0.60
C LYS A 16 -4.24 -12.26 0.68
N GLU A 17 -5.30 -12.72 1.34
CA GLU A 17 -5.82 -12.11 2.56
C GLU A 17 -4.93 -12.41 3.78
N ASN A 18 -4.31 -13.60 3.80
CA ASN A 18 -3.31 -13.97 4.81
C ASN A 18 -1.91 -13.42 4.51
N ALA A 19 -1.69 -12.81 3.35
CA ALA A 19 -0.41 -12.20 3.04
C ALA A 19 -0.26 -10.94 3.90
N PRO A 20 0.83 -10.82 4.67
CA PRO A 20 1.06 -9.65 5.48
C PRO A 20 1.16 -8.38 4.63
N PHE A 21 0.74 -7.26 5.20
CA PHE A 21 0.67 -6.00 4.46
C PHE A 21 2.03 -5.58 3.88
N TRP A 22 3.15 -5.88 4.55
CA TRP A 22 4.50 -5.52 4.09
C TRP A 22 4.95 -6.21 2.79
N GLU A 23 4.29 -7.30 2.36
CA GLU A 23 4.52 -7.95 1.07
C GLU A 23 3.73 -7.31 -0.07
N LYS A 24 2.73 -6.46 0.23
CA LYS A 24 1.95 -5.76 -0.78
C LYS A 24 2.77 -4.62 -1.38
N LYS A 25 2.71 -4.49 -2.71
CA LYS A 25 3.34 -3.37 -3.43
C LYS A 25 2.64 -2.04 -3.20
N VAL A 26 1.32 -2.09 -3.01
CA VAL A 26 0.48 -0.93 -2.77
C VAL A 26 -0.09 -1.08 -1.38
N LEU A 27 0.17 -0.08 -0.54
CA LEU A 27 -0.27 -0.02 0.85
C LEU A 27 -1.32 1.07 0.98
N THR A 28 -2.30 0.85 1.83
CA THR A 28 -3.17 1.92 2.30
C THR A 28 -2.36 2.92 3.15
N VAL A 29 -2.88 4.13 3.35
CA VAL A 29 -2.26 5.11 4.26
C VAL A 29 -2.10 4.55 5.68
N GLU A 30 -2.98 3.64 6.10
CA GLU A 30 -2.91 3.01 7.42
C GLU A 30 -1.76 2.01 7.49
N GLU A 31 -1.68 1.09 6.53
CA GLU A 31 -0.57 0.13 6.43
C GLU A 31 0.78 0.85 6.26
N ALA A 32 0.82 1.94 5.49
CA ALA A 32 2.03 2.75 5.32
C ALA A 32 2.47 3.46 6.61
N ALA A 33 1.51 3.89 7.43
CA ALA A 33 1.79 4.48 8.74
C ALA A 33 2.37 3.45 9.71
N GLU A 34 1.84 2.23 9.73
CA GLU A 34 2.41 1.12 10.50
C GLU A 34 3.77 0.67 9.98
N TYR A 35 3.97 0.67 8.65
CA TYR A 35 5.24 0.26 8.04
C TYR A 35 6.37 1.26 8.31
N THR A 36 6.10 2.55 8.20
CA THR A 36 7.13 3.62 8.28
C THR A 36 7.21 4.32 9.63
N GLY A 37 6.23 4.09 10.51
CA GLY A 37 6.08 4.84 11.76
C GLY A 37 5.62 6.29 11.57
N ILE A 38 5.33 6.72 10.33
CA ILE A 38 4.89 8.09 10.04
C ILE A 38 3.37 8.19 10.24
N GLY A 39 2.94 9.17 11.04
CA GLY A 39 1.51 9.37 11.30
C GLY A 39 0.69 9.58 10.03
N ARG A 40 -0.52 9.00 10.00
CA ARG A 40 -1.47 9.05 8.85
C ARG A 40 -1.71 10.47 8.33
N THR A 41 -1.84 11.43 9.24
CA THR A 41 -2.03 12.86 8.89
C THR A 41 -0.85 13.40 8.11
N LYS A 42 0.38 13.03 8.50
CA LYS A 42 1.60 13.48 7.83
C LYS A 42 1.72 12.86 6.44
N ILE A 43 1.39 11.58 6.30
CA ILE A 43 1.35 10.90 4.99
C ILE A 43 0.34 11.60 4.07
N ARG A 44 -0.87 11.90 4.56
CA ARG A 44 -1.86 12.67 3.78
C ARG A 44 -1.35 14.06 3.39
N GLN A 45 -0.70 14.78 4.31
CA GLN A 45 -0.09 16.08 4.01
C GLN A 45 0.98 15.98 2.93
N ILE A 46 1.81 14.94 2.96
CA ILE A 46 2.84 14.68 1.96
C ILE A 46 2.17 14.47 0.59
N ILE A 47 1.13 13.63 0.53
CA ILE A 47 0.38 13.37 -0.71
C ILE A 47 -0.31 14.63 -1.23
N MET A 48 -0.87 15.46 -0.35
CA MET A 48 -1.57 16.70 -0.71
C MET A 48 -0.64 17.83 -1.16
N ARG A 49 0.67 17.77 -0.88
CA ARG A 49 1.63 18.79 -1.35
C ARG A 49 1.82 18.79 -2.87
N GLY A 50 1.33 17.77 -3.57
CA GLY A 50 1.34 17.68 -5.03
C GLY A 50 2.58 16.97 -5.60
N ASP A 51 2.40 16.37 -6.78
CA ASP A 51 3.42 15.65 -7.56
C ASP A 51 4.09 14.46 -6.85
N CYS A 52 3.26 13.61 -6.24
CA CYS A 52 3.73 12.42 -5.52
C CYS A 52 3.70 11.18 -6.44
N PRO A 53 4.85 10.71 -6.98
CA PRO A 53 4.88 9.55 -7.87
C PRO A 53 4.50 8.23 -7.16
N PHE A 54 4.46 8.25 -5.82
CA PHE A 54 4.07 7.14 -4.96
C PHE A 54 2.58 7.12 -4.61
N ALA A 55 1.82 8.21 -4.77
CA ALA A 55 0.41 8.22 -4.40
C ALA A 55 -0.46 7.65 -5.52
N VAL A 56 -1.39 6.77 -5.17
CA VAL A 56 -2.35 6.15 -6.09
C VAL A 56 -3.73 6.19 -5.48
N THR A 57 -4.72 6.70 -6.20
CA THR A 57 -6.11 6.73 -5.73
C THR A 57 -6.86 5.53 -6.29
N ASN A 58 -7.31 4.62 -5.42
CA ASN A 58 -8.17 3.50 -5.78
C ASN A 58 -9.65 3.92 -5.72
N GLY A 59 -10.02 4.90 -6.54
CA GLY A 59 -11.36 5.50 -6.59
C GLY A 59 -11.68 6.40 -5.39
N VAL A 60 -11.92 5.81 -4.21
CA VAL A 60 -12.33 6.51 -2.98
C VAL A 60 -11.18 6.65 -1.99
N GLN A 61 -10.30 5.65 -1.93
CA GLN A 61 -9.20 5.61 -0.98
C GLN A 61 -7.87 5.98 -1.65
N VAL A 62 -7.04 6.70 -0.90
CA VAL A 62 -5.67 6.99 -1.29
C VAL A 62 -4.77 5.89 -0.75
N CYS A 63 -3.96 5.34 -1.63
CA CYS A 63 -2.95 4.33 -1.37
C CYS A 63 -1.57 4.88 -1.75
N VAL A 64 -0.53 4.23 -1.28
CA VAL A 64 0.86 4.54 -1.61
C VAL A 64 1.56 3.31 -2.18
N ILE A 65 2.36 3.52 -3.22
CA ILE A 65 3.28 2.52 -3.74
C ILE A 65 4.46 2.44 -2.79
N ARG A 66 4.62 1.31 -2.12
CA ARG A 66 5.60 1.10 -1.04
C ARG A 66 7.02 1.47 -1.48
N ASP A 67 7.49 0.92 -2.60
CA ASP A 67 8.89 1.11 -3.03
C ASP A 67 9.20 2.58 -3.34
N LYS A 68 8.28 3.28 -4.01
CA LYS A 68 8.44 4.71 -4.31
C LYS A 68 8.32 5.59 -3.06
N PHE A 69 7.49 5.18 -2.10
CA PHE A 69 7.34 5.90 -0.85
C PHE A 69 8.61 5.77 0.01
N ILE A 70 9.21 4.58 0.09
CA ILE A 70 10.50 4.37 0.77
C ILE A 70 11.60 5.21 0.11
N ASP A 71 11.72 5.16 -1.23
CA ASP A 71 12.69 5.98 -1.97
C ASP A 71 12.51 7.50 -1.71
N TYR A 72 11.26 7.95 -1.62
CA TYR A 72 10.96 9.33 -1.23
C TYR A 72 11.41 9.65 0.19
N LEU A 73 11.16 8.76 1.15
CA LEU A 73 11.55 8.94 2.55
C LEU A 73 13.08 8.94 2.71
N ASP A 74 13.78 8.04 2.03
CA ASP A 74 15.24 7.97 2.02
C ASP A 74 15.85 9.30 1.53
N LYS A 75 15.29 9.86 0.46
CA LYS A 75 15.71 11.19 -0.06
C LYS A 75 15.39 12.35 0.88
N GLN A 76 14.24 12.33 1.55
CA GLN A 76 13.80 13.41 2.43
C GLN A 76 14.48 13.40 3.79
N PHE A 77 14.74 12.21 4.32
CA PHE A 77 15.31 12.05 5.65
C PHE A 77 16.80 11.76 5.64
N SER A 78 17.42 11.50 4.46
CA SER A 78 18.87 11.33 4.23
C SER A 78 19.68 11.32 5.51
N ILE A 79 19.66 10.18 6.20
CA ILE A 79 20.52 9.88 7.35
C ILE A 79 21.85 9.34 6.82
#